data_AF-A0A3M0ZPI7-F1
#
_entry.id   AF-A0A3M0ZPI7-F1
#
_cell.length_a   1.000
_cell.length_b   1.000
_cell.length_c   1.000
_cell.angle_alpha   90.00
_cell.angle_beta   90.00
_cell.angle_gamma   90.00
#
_symmetry.space_group_name_H-M   'P 1'
#
loop_
_entity.id
_entity.type
_entity.pdbx_description
1 polymer ?
#
loop_
_entity_poly.entity_id
_entity_poly.type
_entity_poly.pdbx_seq_one_letter_code
_entity_poly.pdbx_strand_id
1 'polypeptide(L)'
;NLPLCLVHTLETGPSGNADVDAGSVSLQLDVREQIYLGIGQSAPCPTCVGDTTPRDGSADGTCSGGARDGLPCDVTAADALFGPLSLDCMPSAALETTGGGIPIRPLLTTGSASLPAASLACLSSPVSCPCGVCSGDSTIGCTSNGDCAGIGTCQPAMGAPNACSDGVCSAASGDEGFCASGPDDKFCDSPVRGDGHGIVPCLSDFDCSGVSSCTLVQPRECFVDPVAASGIASPGYPFLVGTACVAGTTSGSLNSTLGLPGPLRLELQTRSRFFCAADPLQTYEPGAGGCP
;
A
#
# COMPACT_ATOMS: atom_id res chain seq x y z
N ASN A 1 -5.32 16.45 -9.23
CA ASN A 1 -4.61 15.22 -8.82
C ASN A 1 -3.59 15.57 -7.77
N LEU A 2 -3.39 14.71 -6.77
CA LEU A 2 -2.45 14.92 -5.69
C LEU A 2 -1.29 13.93 -5.89
N PRO A 3 -0.09 14.35 -6.29
CA PRO A 3 1.05 13.46 -6.27
C PRO A 3 1.36 13.14 -4.81
N LEU A 4 1.56 11.87 -4.49
CA LEU A 4 1.84 11.41 -3.13
C LEU A 4 3.15 10.64 -3.11
N CYS A 5 4.00 10.93 -2.12
CA CYS A 5 5.15 10.11 -1.80
C CYS A 5 4.91 9.39 -0.48
N LEU A 6 4.99 8.06 -0.50
CA LEU A 6 4.70 7.23 0.67
C LEU A 6 6.02 6.73 1.26
N VAL A 7 6.13 6.80 2.59
CA VAL A 7 7.21 6.20 3.35
C VAL A 7 6.60 5.21 4.33
N HIS A 8 7.02 3.96 4.24
CA HIS A 8 6.65 2.93 5.21
C HIS A 8 7.81 2.69 6.17
N THR A 9 7.53 2.79 7.47
CA THR A 9 8.48 2.46 8.53
C THR A 9 7.96 1.26 9.31
N LEU A 10 8.81 0.28 9.60
CA LEU A 10 8.45 -0.83 10.49
C LEU A 10 8.36 -0.31 11.93
N GLU A 11 7.20 -0.44 12.58
CA GLU A 11 7.06 -0.08 14.00
C GLU A 11 7.77 -1.11 14.89
N THR A 12 7.68 -2.38 14.49
CA THR A 12 8.34 -3.51 15.13
C THR A 12 8.84 -4.47 14.06
N GLY A 13 9.76 -5.36 14.44
CA GLY A 13 10.18 -6.44 13.55
C GLY A 13 8.97 -7.29 13.11
N PRO A 14 8.89 -7.68 11.82
CA PRO A 14 7.86 -8.61 11.38
C PRO A 14 7.92 -9.90 12.21
N SER A 15 6.76 -10.44 12.58
CA SER A 15 6.67 -11.64 13.39
C SER A 15 5.67 -12.62 12.82
N GLY A 16 5.84 -13.92 13.05
CA GLY A 16 4.95 -14.90 12.45
C GLY A 16 5.52 -16.30 12.39
N ASN A 17 4.86 -17.15 11.61
CA ASN A 17 5.21 -18.54 11.39
C ASN A 17 5.40 -18.78 9.89
N ALA A 18 6.42 -19.56 9.54
CA ALA A 18 6.65 -20.00 8.18
C ALA A 18 6.98 -21.50 8.17
N ASP A 19 6.35 -22.24 7.26
CA ASP A 19 6.80 -23.55 6.83
C ASP A 19 7.80 -23.35 5.69
N VAL A 20 9.07 -23.60 5.97
CA VAL A 20 10.17 -23.38 5.01
C VAL A 20 10.15 -24.37 3.84
N ASP A 21 9.49 -25.52 3.99
CA ASP A 21 9.42 -26.56 2.98
C ASP A 21 8.17 -26.44 2.11
N ALA A 22 7.02 -26.16 2.73
CA ALA A 22 5.78 -25.92 2.00
C ALA A 22 5.67 -24.49 1.47
N GLY A 23 6.44 -23.55 2.03
CA GLY A 23 6.37 -22.13 1.70
C GLY A 23 5.12 -21.44 2.24
N SER A 24 4.42 -22.06 3.19
CA SER A 24 3.26 -21.44 3.83
C SER A 24 3.71 -20.44 4.87
N VAL A 25 3.14 -19.23 4.88
CA VAL A 25 3.56 -18.14 5.78
C VAL A 25 2.33 -17.49 6.38
N SER A 26 2.42 -17.13 7.67
CA SER A 26 1.56 -16.18 8.36
C SER A 26 2.46 -15.15 9.05
N LEU A 27 2.34 -13.88 8.66
CA LEU A 27 3.26 -12.80 9.02
C LEU A 27 2.45 -11.58 9.49
N GLN A 28 2.59 -11.23 10.76
CA GLN A 28 2.18 -9.93 11.27
C GLN A 28 3.17 -8.87 10.83
N LEU A 29 2.69 -7.90 10.04
CA LEU A 29 3.47 -6.78 9.57
C LEU A 29 2.92 -5.49 10.19
N ASP A 30 3.69 -4.89 11.10
CA ASP A 30 3.32 -3.63 11.73
C ASP A 30 4.12 -2.49 11.08
N VAL A 31 3.46 -1.75 10.19
CA VAL A 31 4.03 -0.61 9.50
C VAL A 31 3.33 0.68 9.88
N ARG A 32 4.09 1.77 9.84
CA ARG A 32 3.61 3.12 9.91
C ARG A 32 3.81 3.76 8.55
N GLU A 33 2.70 4.10 7.91
CA GLU A 33 2.70 4.76 6.61
C GLU A 33 2.61 6.27 6.79
N GLN A 34 3.61 6.98 6.27
CA GLN A 34 3.62 8.44 6.22
C GLN A 34 3.41 8.87 4.77
N ILE A 35 2.43 9.74 4.56
CA ILE A 35 2.07 10.25 3.24
C ILE A 35 2.54 11.70 3.14
N TYR A 36 3.36 11.97 2.14
CA TYR A 36 3.85 13.30 1.83
C TYR A 36 3.20 13.80 0.54
N LEU A 37 2.88 15.08 0.49
CA LEU A 37 2.58 15.73 -0.80
C LEU A 37 3.84 15.68 -1.66
N GLY A 38 3.70 15.11 -2.85
CA GLY A 38 4.80 14.90 -3.78
C GLY A 38 5.24 16.19 -4.48
N ILE A 39 6.44 16.13 -5.06
CA ILE A 39 7.06 17.29 -5.75
C ILE A 39 6.31 17.59 -7.06
N GLY A 40 5.90 16.55 -7.79
CA GLY A 40 5.10 16.67 -9.01
C GLY A 40 4.53 15.33 -9.48
N GLN A 41 3.68 15.36 -10.50
CA GLN A 41 3.00 14.18 -11.03
C GLN A 41 3.96 13.13 -11.62
N SER A 42 5.04 13.57 -12.25
CA SER A 42 6.09 12.70 -12.83
C SER A 42 7.27 12.46 -11.90
N ALA A 43 7.29 13.10 -10.73
CA ALA A 43 8.32 12.96 -9.71
C ALA A 43 7.68 13.12 -8.32
N PRO A 44 6.85 12.16 -7.88
CA PRO A 44 6.13 12.30 -6.62
C PRO A 44 7.09 12.25 -5.43
N CYS A 45 8.11 11.39 -5.48
CA CYS A 45 9.14 11.27 -4.45
C CYS A 45 10.45 11.97 -4.85
N PRO A 46 11.26 12.42 -3.87
CA PRO A 46 12.64 12.79 -4.13
C PRO A 46 13.43 11.60 -4.70
N THR A 47 14.38 11.88 -5.59
CA THR A 47 15.20 10.85 -6.24
C THR A 47 16.68 11.00 -5.89
N CYS A 48 17.46 9.94 -6.07
CA CYS A 48 18.91 9.96 -5.92
C CYS A 48 19.58 9.83 -7.29
N VAL A 49 20.15 10.92 -7.80
CA VAL A 49 20.64 11.02 -9.19
C VAL A 49 22.16 10.94 -9.22
N GLY A 50 22.70 10.21 -10.20
CA GLY A 50 24.15 10.19 -10.48
C GLY A 50 24.95 9.19 -9.65
N ASP A 51 24.30 8.39 -8.81
CA ASP A 51 24.94 7.23 -8.19
C ASP A 51 25.23 6.16 -9.26
N THR A 52 26.48 5.70 -9.29
CA THR A 52 26.96 4.74 -10.29
C THR A 52 26.83 3.30 -9.81
N THR A 53 26.74 3.06 -8.50
CA THR A 53 26.76 1.72 -7.92
C THR A 53 25.72 1.59 -6.80
N PRO A 54 24.44 1.31 -7.14
CA PRO A 54 23.37 1.23 -6.17
C PRO A 54 23.63 0.20 -5.05
N ARG A 55 23.30 0.55 -3.81
CA ARG A 55 23.36 -0.30 -2.61
C ARG A 55 24.77 -0.78 -2.25
N ASP A 56 25.80 0.00 -2.57
CA ASP A 56 27.18 -0.32 -2.18
C ASP A 56 27.60 0.35 -0.86
N GLY A 57 26.73 1.21 -0.30
CA GLY A 57 26.99 1.98 0.92
C GLY A 57 27.80 3.26 0.67
N SER A 58 28.11 3.61 -0.58
CA SER A 58 28.75 4.86 -0.97
C SER A 58 27.72 5.86 -1.45
N ALA A 59 27.69 7.03 -0.82
CA ALA A 59 26.77 8.11 -1.19
C ALA A 59 27.30 8.92 -2.38
N ASP A 60 27.48 8.28 -3.54
CA ASP A 60 28.07 8.89 -4.74
C ASP A 60 27.05 9.68 -5.58
N GLY A 61 25.76 9.46 -5.32
CA GLY A 61 24.66 10.21 -5.94
C GLY A 61 24.39 11.55 -5.25
N THR A 62 23.40 12.27 -5.77
CA THR A 62 22.90 13.52 -5.20
C THR A 62 21.38 13.51 -5.16
N CYS A 63 20.80 13.87 -4.01
CA CYS A 63 19.36 13.99 -3.87
C CYS A 63 18.81 15.11 -4.75
N SER A 64 17.73 14.80 -5.47
CA SER A 64 16.91 15.77 -6.19
C SER A 64 15.56 15.88 -5.48
N GLY A 65 15.36 17.00 -4.79
CA GLY A 65 14.21 17.30 -3.95
C GLY A 65 14.32 16.78 -2.51
N GLY A 66 13.22 16.92 -1.77
CA GLY A 66 13.12 16.46 -0.39
C GLY A 66 13.87 17.32 0.64
N ALA A 67 14.06 16.78 1.85
CA ALA A 67 14.71 17.48 2.95
C ALA A 67 16.23 17.62 2.77
N ARG A 68 16.82 16.77 1.93
CA ARG A 68 18.27 16.67 1.69
C ARG A 68 18.64 17.04 0.25
N ASP A 69 17.85 17.89 -0.40
CA ASP A 69 18.11 18.33 -1.77
C ASP A 69 19.55 18.84 -1.96
N GLY A 70 20.22 18.36 -3.00
CA GLY A 70 21.62 18.66 -3.30
C GLY A 70 22.66 17.96 -2.41
N LEU A 71 22.26 17.12 -1.45
CA LEU A 71 23.19 16.37 -0.58
C LEU A 71 23.48 14.96 -1.14
N PRO A 72 24.60 14.34 -0.72
CA PRO A 72 24.97 13.00 -1.17
C PRO A 72 23.97 11.91 -0.78
N CYS A 73 23.81 10.88 -1.64
CA CYS A 73 22.94 9.73 -1.42
C CYS A 73 23.43 8.44 -2.11
N ASP A 74 23.05 7.28 -1.55
CA ASP A 74 23.22 5.94 -2.17
C ASP A 74 21.85 5.44 -2.67
N VAL A 75 21.74 5.01 -3.93
CA VAL A 75 20.50 4.49 -4.51
C VAL A 75 20.14 3.15 -3.87
N THR A 76 19.03 3.12 -3.12
CA THR A 76 18.56 1.90 -2.46
C THR A 76 17.48 1.17 -3.26
N ALA A 77 16.81 1.83 -4.20
CA ALA A 77 15.85 1.19 -5.09
C ALA A 77 15.70 2.04 -6.36
N ALA A 78 15.08 1.48 -7.40
CA ALA A 78 14.68 2.27 -8.54
C ALA A 78 13.29 1.83 -8.97
N ASP A 79 12.44 2.82 -9.23
CA ASP A 79 11.19 2.61 -9.93
C ASP A 79 11.42 2.88 -11.43
N ALA A 80 10.82 2.07 -12.29
CA ALA A 80 11.00 2.18 -13.73
C ALA A 80 10.41 3.49 -14.30
N LEU A 81 9.42 4.08 -13.62
CA LEU A 81 8.70 5.28 -14.05
C LEU A 81 9.20 6.53 -13.34
N PHE A 82 9.39 6.44 -12.03
CA PHE A 82 9.71 7.59 -11.17
C PHE A 82 11.19 7.70 -10.83
N GLY A 83 12.00 6.72 -11.24
CA GLY A 83 13.45 6.78 -11.18
C GLY A 83 14.05 6.25 -9.85
N PRO A 84 15.34 6.53 -9.62
CA PRO A 84 16.09 6.00 -8.49
C PRO A 84 15.65 6.65 -7.17
N LEU A 85 15.33 5.82 -6.19
CA LEU A 85 14.94 6.19 -4.84
C LEU A 85 16.07 5.88 -3.85
N SER A 86 16.13 6.65 -2.77
CA SER A 86 17.09 6.45 -1.70
C SER A 86 16.47 6.81 -0.35
N LEU A 87 16.85 6.07 0.69
CA LEU A 87 16.54 6.42 2.08
C LEU A 87 17.31 7.65 2.56
N ASP A 88 18.36 8.08 1.83
CA ASP A 88 19.03 9.36 2.08
C ASP A 88 18.19 10.55 1.62
N CYS A 89 17.34 10.37 0.60
CA CYS A 89 16.56 11.43 -0.03
C CYS A 89 15.12 11.42 0.48
N MET A 90 14.97 11.62 1.79
CA MET A 90 13.65 11.64 2.42
C MET A 90 12.82 12.87 1.98
N PRO A 91 11.49 12.71 1.80
CA PRO A 91 10.59 13.85 1.62
C PRO A 91 10.70 14.88 2.75
N SER A 92 10.33 16.14 2.46
CA SER A 92 10.33 17.19 3.47
C SER A 92 9.23 16.97 4.50
N ALA A 93 9.57 17.04 5.79
CA ALA A 93 8.60 16.93 6.89
C ALA A 93 7.47 17.98 6.82
N ALA A 94 7.71 19.13 6.20
CA ALA A 94 6.69 20.17 6.00
C ALA A 94 5.58 19.75 5.02
N LEU A 95 5.81 18.70 4.23
CA LEU A 95 4.86 18.14 3.27
C LEU A 95 4.19 16.86 3.78
N GLU A 96 4.50 16.42 5.02
CA GLU A 96 3.86 15.27 5.65
C GLU A 96 2.41 15.62 6.01
N THR A 97 1.47 14.74 5.69
CA THR A 97 0.02 15.03 5.73
C THR A 97 -0.78 14.14 6.65
N THR A 98 -0.18 13.08 7.19
CA THR A 98 -0.84 12.11 8.06
C THR A 98 -0.74 12.47 9.54
N GLY A 99 0.15 13.41 9.90
CA GLY A 99 0.32 13.86 11.28
C GLY A 99 1.18 12.91 12.12
N GLY A 100 2.20 12.29 11.51
CA GLY A 100 3.06 11.31 12.17
C GLY A 100 2.80 9.85 11.79
N GLY A 101 2.06 9.61 10.71
CA GLY A 101 1.86 8.29 10.12
C GLY A 101 0.59 7.57 10.55
N ILE A 102 0.07 6.73 9.66
CA ILE A 102 -1.06 5.85 9.90
C ILE A 102 -0.52 4.46 10.27
N PRO A 103 -0.88 3.89 11.43
CA PRO A 103 -0.52 2.51 11.73
C PRO A 103 -1.35 1.55 10.86
N ILE A 104 -0.67 0.66 10.16
CA ILE A 104 -1.26 -0.37 9.30
C ILE A 104 -0.68 -1.71 9.75
N ARG A 105 -1.56 -2.61 10.20
CA ARG A 105 -1.16 -3.86 10.89
C ARG A 105 -1.78 -5.12 10.27
N PRO A 106 -1.59 -5.37 8.96
CA PRO A 106 -2.17 -6.53 8.31
C PRO A 106 -1.51 -7.82 8.80
N LEU A 107 -2.36 -8.84 8.98
CA LEU A 107 -1.90 -10.22 9.00
C LEU A 107 -1.76 -10.68 7.54
N LEU A 108 -0.52 -10.87 7.09
CA LEU A 108 -0.22 -11.36 5.77
C LEU A 108 -0.13 -12.89 5.78
N THR A 109 -0.64 -13.53 4.74
CA THR A 109 -0.64 -14.98 4.60
C THR A 109 -0.42 -15.41 3.15
N THR A 110 0.14 -16.60 2.94
CA THR A 110 0.18 -17.24 1.62
C THR A 110 -1.09 -18.05 1.31
N GLY A 111 -2.03 -18.11 2.26
CA GLY A 111 -3.37 -18.64 2.05
C GLY A 111 -4.32 -17.58 1.51
N SER A 112 -5.59 -17.60 1.92
CA SER A 112 -6.54 -16.54 1.60
C SER A 112 -6.69 -15.54 2.73
N ALA A 113 -6.92 -14.27 2.37
CA ALA A 113 -7.37 -13.22 3.28
C ALA A 113 -8.75 -12.74 2.84
N SER A 114 -9.61 -12.41 3.79
CA SER A 114 -10.94 -11.92 3.49
C SER A 114 -11.40 -10.93 4.54
N LEU A 115 -11.96 -9.81 4.08
CA LEU A 115 -12.60 -8.79 4.87
C LEU A 115 -14.02 -8.62 4.35
N PRO A 116 -15.02 -9.29 4.97
CA PRO A 116 -16.41 -9.12 4.59
C PRO A 116 -16.90 -7.73 4.99
N ALA A 117 -17.99 -7.25 4.37
CA ALA A 117 -18.75 -6.15 4.93
C ALA A 117 -19.10 -6.48 6.39
N ALA A 118 -18.53 -5.71 7.33
CA ALA A 118 -18.78 -5.93 8.75
C ALA A 118 -20.24 -5.62 9.05
N SER A 119 -20.76 -6.07 10.20
CA SER A 119 -22.08 -5.65 10.68
C SER A 119 -22.15 -4.16 11.08
N LEU A 120 -21.19 -3.36 10.64
CA LEU A 120 -21.05 -1.96 10.94
C LEU A 120 -21.83 -1.14 9.92
N ALA A 121 -22.79 -0.33 10.38
CA ALA A 121 -23.43 0.62 9.48
C ALA A 121 -22.40 1.66 9.00
N CYS A 122 -22.42 2.00 7.72
CA CYS A 122 -21.67 3.14 7.23
C CYS A 122 -22.24 4.45 7.80
N LEU A 123 -21.40 5.49 7.90
CA LEU A 123 -21.87 6.83 8.20
C LEU A 123 -22.84 7.28 7.10
N SER A 124 -24.00 7.80 7.48
CA SER A 124 -24.96 8.39 6.52
C SER A 124 -25.47 7.46 5.40
N SER A 125 -25.37 6.13 5.55
CA SER A 125 -25.91 5.16 4.62
C SER A 125 -26.40 3.89 5.35
N PRO A 126 -27.51 3.27 4.94
CA PRO A 126 -27.98 2.00 5.52
C PRO A 126 -27.13 0.78 5.09
N VAL A 127 -26.07 1.00 4.30
CA VAL A 127 -25.17 -0.06 3.82
C VAL A 127 -24.20 -0.49 4.93
N SER A 128 -23.80 -1.76 4.89
CA SER A 128 -22.79 -2.31 5.79
C SER A 128 -21.38 -1.98 5.28
N CYS A 129 -20.52 -1.47 6.15
CA CYS A 129 -19.15 -1.09 5.85
C CYS A 129 -18.18 -2.14 6.42
N PRO A 130 -17.11 -2.52 5.69
CA PRO A 130 -16.10 -3.46 6.20
C PRO A 130 -15.25 -2.87 7.34
N CYS A 131 -15.13 -1.54 7.41
CA CYS A 131 -14.21 -0.87 8.34
C CYS A 131 -14.88 0.22 9.18
N GLY A 132 -14.33 0.39 10.38
CA GLY A 132 -14.58 1.48 11.30
C GLY A 132 -13.27 1.94 11.95
N VAL A 133 -13.39 2.70 13.04
CA VAL A 133 -12.26 3.07 13.91
C VAL A 133 -12.59 2.83 15.37
N CYS A 134 -11.55 2.68 16.21
CA CYS A 134 -11.73 2.46 17.63
C CYS A 134 -12.16 3.74 18.37
N SER A 135 -13.17 3.62 19.24
CA SER A 135 -13.76 4.78 19.94
C SER A 135 -12.82 5.52 20.89
N GLY A 136 -11.78 4.85 21.41
CA GLY A 136 -10.77 5.50 22.25
C GLY A 136 -9.51 5.91 21.50
N ASP A 137 -9.36 5.54 20.24
CA ASP A 137 -8.27 5.97 19.36
C ASP A 137 -8.70 5.85 17.89
N SER A 138 -9.04 6.99 17.28
CA SER A 138 -9.51 7.04 15.90
C SER A 138 -8.41 6.80 14.86
N THR A 139 -7.15 6.66 15.28
CA THR A 139 -6.02 6.32 14.38
C THR A 139 -5.91 4.81 14.14
N ILE A 140 -6.71 4.00 14.84
CA ILE A 140 -6.73 2.56 14.72
C ILE A 140 -7.98 2.14 13.96
N GLY A 141 -7.79 1.60 12.75
CA GLY A 141 -8.84 0.99 11.97
C GLY A 141 -9.29 -0.34 12.58
N CYS A 142 -10.58 -0.65 12.47
CA CYS A 142 -11.15 -1.87 13.04
C CYS A 142 -12.22 -2.48 12.14
N THR A 143 -12.43 -3.77 12.30
CA THR A 143 -13.49 -4.59 11.70
C THR A 143 -14.53 -5.01 12.75
N SER A 144 -14.08 -5.14 14.00
CA SER A 144 -14.89 -5.61 15.12
C SER A 144 -14.43 -5.00 16.45
N ASN A 145 -15.23 -5.17 17.50
CA ASN A 145 -14.83 -4.76 18.86
C ASN A 145 -13.58 -5.48 19.38
N GLY A 146 -13.22 -6.63 18.81
CA GLY A 146 -11.99 -7.35 19.16
C GLY A 146 -10.73 -6.54 18.84
N ASP A 147 -10.75 -5.82 17.72
CA ASP A 147 -9.62 -4.99 17.27
C ASP A 147 -9.41 -3.77 18.19
N CYS A 148 -10.44 -3.39 18.96
CA CYS A 148 -10.43 -2.28 19.89
C CYS A 148 -10.30 -2.72 21.37
N ALA A 149 -9.89 -3.96 21.62
CA ALA A 149 -9.74 -4.48 22.97
C ALA A 149 -8.83 -3.59 23.82
N GLY A 150 -9.32 -3.15 24.98
CA GLY A 150 -8.59 -2.28 25.91
C GLY A 150 -8.59 -0.79 25.58
N ILE A 151 -9.06 -0.39 24.40
CA ILE A 151 -9.16 1.02 23.97
C ILE A 151 -10.59 1.47 23.64
N GLY A 152 -11.53 0.53 23.45
CA GLY A 152 -12.95 0.87 23.30
C GLY A 152 -13.73 -0.11 22.45
N THR A 153 -14.57 0.44 21.57
CA THR A 153 -15.43 -0.32 20.65
C THR A 153 -15.19 0.14 19.22
N CYS A 154 -15.44 -0.73 18.25
CA CYS A 154 -15.35 -0.39 16.84
C CYS A 154 -16.58 0.42 16.43
N GLN A 155 -16.36 1.63 15.89
CA GLN A 155 -17.41 2.58 15.54
C GLN A 155 -17.41 2.88 14.04
N PRO A 156 -18.59 3.16 13.45
CA PRO A 156 -18.71 3.66 12.09
C PRO A 156 -17.83 4.89 11.85
N ALA A 157 -17.00 4.85 10.82
CA ALA A 157 -16.16 5.98 10.44
C ALA A 157 -16.06 6.19 8.92
N MET A 158 -16.52 5.21 8.15
CA MET A 158 -16.57 5.27 6.69
C MET A 158 -17.87 5.91 6.21
N GLY A 159 -17.80 6.80 5.20
CA GLY A 159 -18.97 7.40 4.56
C GLY A 159 -19.75 6.42 3.68
N ALA A 160 -19.12 5.90 2.63
CA ALA A 160 -19.68 4.85 1.79
C ALA A 160 -18.54 4.04 1.16
N PRO A 161 -18.65 2.70 1.09
CA PRO A 161 -17.68 1.90 0.36
C PRO A 161 -17.81 2.21 -1.14
N ASN A 162 -16.70 2.12 -1.87
CA ASN A 162 -16.63 2.05 -3.33
C ASN A 162 -17.03 3.32 -4.12
N ALA A 163 -17.81 4.23 -3.55
CA ALA A 163 -18.22 5.50 -4.18
C ALA A 163 -18.74 5.36 -5.63
N CYS A 164 -19.33 4.19 -5.98
CA CYS A 164 -20.00 3.96 -7.25
C CYS A 164 -21.32 4.74 -7.30
N SER A 165 -21.73 5.20 -8.48
CA SER A 165 -22.95 6.01 -8.66
C SER A 165 -24.23 5.29 -8.22
N ASP A 166 -24.27 3.97 -8.36
CA ASP A 166 -25.36 3.10 -7.92
C ASP A 166 -25.05 2.40 -6.58
N GLY A 167 -23.87 2.65 -6.00
CA GLY A 167 -23.38 2.00 -4.79
C GLY A 167 -22.95 0.54 -4.98
N VAL A 168 -22.91 0.03 -6.22
CA VAL A 168 -22.61 -1.38 -6.51
C VAL A 168 -21.24 -1.53 -7.14
N CYS A 169 -20.38 -2.32 -6.48
CA CYS A 169 -19.11 -2.75 -7.06
C CYS A 169 -19.31 -4.05 -7.85
N SER A 170 -19.06 -4.03 -9.15
CA SER A 170 -19.15 -5.20 -10.01
C SER A 170 -17.83 -5.96 -10.01
N ALA A 171 -17.87 -7.29 -9.87
CA ALA A 171 -16.67 -8.10 -9.92
C ALA A 171 -16.02 -8.07 -11.31
N ALA A 172 -14.70 -7.91 -11.32
CA ALA A 172 -13.85 -8.14 -12.49
C ALA A 172 -13.36 -9.60 -12.50
N SER A 173 -12.37 -9.90 -13.35
CA SER A 173 -11.61 -11.14 -13.22
C SER A 173 -10.77 -11.14 -11.94
N GLY A 174 -10.79 -12.24 -11.18
CA GLY A 174 -10.05 -12.33 -9.92
C GLY A 174 -10.79 -11.67 -8.76
N ASP A 175 -10.05 -11.13 -7.80
CA ASP A 175 -10.59 -10.48 -6.59
C ASP A 175 -10.82 -8.96 -6.77
N GLU A 176 -10.69 -8.43 -8.00
CA GLU A 176 -10.86 -7.02 -8.33
C GLU A 176 -12.32 -6.64 -8.62
N GLY A 177 -12.63 -5.35 -8.49
CA GLY A 177 -13.95 -4.82 -8.77
C GLY A 177 -13.91 -3.43 -9.42
N PHE A 178 -14.99 -3.09 -10.11
CA PHE A 178 -15.17 -1.79 -10.73
C PHE A 178 -16.62 -1.28 -10.67
N CYS A 179 -16.79 0.04 -10.71
CA CYS A 179 -18.08 0.70 -10.74
C CYS A 179 -18.67 0.67 -12.17
N ALA A 180 -19.46 -0.36 -12.50
CA ALA A 180 -20.04 -0.52 -13.85
C ALA A 180 -21.00 0.61 -14.27
N SER A 181 -21.66 1.25 -13.29
CA SER A 181 -22.51 2.44 -13.51
C SER A 181 -21.77 3.76 -13.31
N GLY A 182 -20.43 3.71 -13.32
CA GLY A 182 -19.54 4.82 -13.04
C GLY A 182 -19.47 5.20 -11.55
N PRO A 183 -18.71 6.25 -11.20
CA PRO A 183 -18.01 7.15 -12.13
C PRO A 183 -16.81 6.47 -12.80
N ASP A 184 -16.38 7.05 -13.92
CA ASP A 184 -15.12 6.69 -14.56
C ASP A 184 -14.03 7.65 -14.09
N ASP A 185 -12.82 7.13 -13.89
CA ASP A 185 -11.62 7.90 -13.57
C ASP A 185 -10.75 8.07 -14.84
N LYS A 186 -9.98 9.16 -14.89
CA LYS A 186 -9.12 9.50 -16.02
C LYS A 186 -7.65 9.43 -15.65
N PHE A 187 -6.86 8.94 -16.59
CA PHE A 187 -5.42 8.77 -16.45
C PHE A 187 -4.68 9.29 -17.68
N CYS A 188 -3.41 9.58 -17.49
CA CYS A 188 -2.50 9.84 -18.59
C CYS A 188 -2.34 8.57 -19.45
N ASP A 189 -2.33 8.71 -20.77
CA ASP A 189 -2.23 7.57 -21.70
C ASP A 189 -0.87 6.82 -21.58
N SER A 190 0.12 7.45 -20.96
CA SER A 190 1.41 6.89 -20.59
C SER A 190 2.01 7.66 -19.41
N PRO A 191 2.67 6.98 -18.44
CA PRO A 191 2.86 5.54 -18.38
C PRO A 191 1.63 4.76 -17.90
N VAL A 192 1.52 3.52 -18.39
CA VAL A 192 0.50 2.53 -17.98
C VAL A 192 1.17 1.30 -17.38
N ARG A 193 0.40 0.55 -16.59
CA ARG A 193 0.78 -0.75 -16.04
C ARG A 193 0.95 -1.78 -17.16
N GLY A 194 1.53 -2.93 -16.85
CA GLY A 194 1.76 -4.00 -17.83
C GLY A 194 0.48 -4.58 -18.45
N ASP A 195 -0.66 -4.41 -17.78
CA ASP A 195 -2.01 -4.77 -18.25
C ASP A 195 -2.72 -3.64 -19.01
N GLY A 196 -2.09 -2.47 -19.15
CA GLY A 196 -2.64 -1.29 -19.81
C GLY A 196 -3.42 -0.32 -18.91
N HIS A 197 -3.55 -0.59 -17.60
CA HIS A 197 -4.22 0.32 -16.67
C HIS A 197 -3.41 1.59 -16.40
N GLY A 198 -4.11 2.70 -16.21
CA GLY A 198 -3.53 4.01 -15.92
C GLY A 198 -2.79 4.05 -14.59
N ILE A 199 -1.67 4.79 -14.55
CA ILE A 199 -0.88 4.98 -13.33
C ILE A 199 -1.02 6.41 -12.80
N VAL A 200 -0.98 7.40 -13.70
CA VAL A 200 -1.00 8.82 -13.33
C VAL A 200 -2.42 9.37 -13.54
N PRO A 201 -3.18 9.64 -12.47
CA PRO A 201 -4.52 10.21 -12.61
C PRO A 201 -4.43 11.64 -13.16
N CYS A 202 -5.39 12.03 -13.99
CA CYS A 202 -5.40 13.29 -14.71
C CYS A 202 -6.81 13.91 -14.76
N LEU A 203 -6.90 15.23 -14.80
CA LEU A 203 -8.15 15.96 -15.07
C LEU A 203 -8.12 16.60 -16.46
N SER A 204 -6.93 16.97 -16.92
CA SER A 204 -6.66 17.55 -18.23
C SER A 204 -5.26 17.16 -18.71
N ASP A 205 -4.94 17.44 -19.99
CA ASP A 205 -3.60 17.19 -20.55
C ASP A 205 -2.47 17.92 -19.78
N PHE A 206 -2.81 18.96 -19.03
CA PHE A 206 -1.85 19.66 -18.18
C PHE A 206 -1.28 18.75 -17.07
N ASP A 207 -2.09 17.84 -16.52
CA ASP A 207 -1.66 16.90 -15.48
C ASP A 207 -0.65 15.85 -16.02
N CYS A 208 -0.62 15.66 -17.34
CA CYS A 208 0.22 14.69 -18.04
C CYS A 208 1.46 15.34 -18.69
N SER A 209 1.77 16.58 -18.28
CA SER A 209 2.81 17.39 -18.93
C SER A 209 4.14 16.64 -19.11
N GLY A 210 4.54 16.48 -20.37
CA GLY A 210 5.80 15.86 -20.76
C GLY A 210 5.77 14.35 -21.03
N VAL A 211 4.65 13.65 -20.81
CA VAL A 211 4.55 12.20 -21.04
C VAL A 211 3.46 11.78 -22.05
N SER A 212 2.24 12.32 -21.96
CA SER A 212 1.10 11.89 -22.80
C SER A 212 -0.13 12.81 -22.66
N SER A 213 -1.28 12.41 -23.22
CA SER A 213 -2.58 13.09 -23.09
C SER A 213 -3.43 12.48 -21.97
N CYS A 214 -4.44 13.20 -21.50
CA CYS A 214 -5.39 12.78 -20.48
C CYS A 214 -6.66 12.20 -21.10
N THR A 215 -6.54 11.08 -21.82
CA THR A 215 -7.67 10.48 -22.57
C THR A 215 -8.00 9.06 -22.18
N LEU A 216 -7.13 8.37 -21.45
CA LEU A 216 -7.40 7.06 -20.87
C LEU A 216 -8.51 7.18 -19.82
N VAL A 217 -9.66 6.60 -20.11
CA VAL A 217 -10.83 6.56 -19.22
C VAL A 217 -11.03 5.12 -18.78
N GLN A 218 -11.17 4.90 -17.47
CA GLN A 218 -11.38 3.57 -16.89
C GLN A 218 -12.51 3.63 -15.86
N PRO A 219 -13.36 2.59 -15.76
CA PRO A 219 -14.31 2.49 -14.66
C PRO A 219 -13.57 2.56 -13.34
N ARG A 220 -14.11 3.31 -12.36
CA ARG A 220 -13.50 3.42 -11.04
C ARG A 220 -13.31 2.04 -10.42
N GLU A 221 -12.10 1.78 -9.93
CA GLU A 221 -11.81 0.59 -9.12
C GLU A 221 -12.55 0.64 -7.79
N CYS A 222 -13.00 -0.53 -7.35
CA CYS A 222 -13.70 -0.66 -6.08
C CYS A 222 -13.48 -2.04 -5.46
N PHE A 223 -13.87 -2.17 -4.20
CA PHE A 223 -13.80 -3.42 -3.46
C PHE A 223 -15.10 -4.21 -3.58
N VAL A 224 -15.01 -5.42 -4.11
CA VAL A 224 -16.11 -6.41 -4.04
C VAL A 224 -16.35 -6.84 -2.59
N ASP A 225 -17.54 -7.35 -2.30
CA ASP A 225 -17.88 -7.93 -1.00
C ASP A 225 -17.94 -9.47 -1.12
N PRO A 226 -17.14 -10.23 -0.34
CA PRO A 226 -16.10 -9.74 0.58
C PRO A 226 -14.87 -9.20 -0.16
N VAL A 227 -14.12 -8.31 0.49
CA VAL A 227 -12.77 -7.96 0.00
C VAL A 227 -11.90 -9.18 0.18
N ALA A 228 -11.54 -9.83 -0.91
CA ALA A 228 -10.78 -11.07 -0.89
C ALA A 228 -9.40 -10.87 -1.50
N ALA A 229 -8.48 -11.75 -1.10
CA ALA A 229 -7.17 -11.86 -1.72
C ALA A 229 -6.68 -13.31 -1.58
N SER A 230 -6.00 -13.81 -2.60
CA SER A 230 -5.46 -15.18 -2.61
C SER A 230 -3.93 -15.17 -2.76
N GLY A 231 -3.26 -15.73 -1.76
CA GLY A 231 -1.82 -15.92 -1.71
C GLY A 231 -1.34 -17.18 -2.44
N ILE A 232 -0.02 -17.32 -2.54
CA ILE A 232 0.63 -18.51 -3.10
C ILE A 232 1.74 -18.95 -2.15
N ALA A 233 1.59 -20.16 -1.59
CA ALA A 233 2.64 -20.80 -0.83
C ALA A 233 3.76 -21.25 -1.77
N SER A 234 4.97 -20.74 -1.53
CA SER A 234 6.15 -21.06 -2.32
C SER A 234 7.40 -20.86 -1.45
N PRO A 235 8.26 -21.88 -1.32
CA PRO A 235 9.46 -21.76 -0.49
C PRO A 235 10.40 -20.65 -0.95
N GLY A 236 10.56 -20.46 -2.27
CA GLY A 236 11.49 -19.45 -2.81
C GLY A 236 10.86 -18.08 -3.04
N TYR A 237 9.60 -18.07 -3.48
CA TYR A 237 8.91 -16.85 -3.96
C TYR A 237 7.47 -16.79 -3.45
N PRO A 238 7.26 -16.70 -2.12
CA PRO A 238 5.90 -16.67 -1.59
C PRO A 238 5.21 -15.37 -1.99
N PHE A 239 3.92 -15.50 -2.35
CA PHE A 239 3.03 -14.39 -2.60
C PHE A 239 2.10 -14.25 -1.40
N LEU A 240 2.33 -13.21 -0.60
CA LEU A 240 1.57 -12.95 0.60
C LEU A 240 0.43 -11.98 0.30
N VAL A 241 -0.71 -12.23 0.93
CA VAL A 241 -1.88 -11.38 0.84
C VAL A 241 -2.42 -11.05 2.22
N GLY A 242 -3.06 -9.90 2.35
CA GLY A 242 -3.69 -9.47 3.59
C GLY A 242 -4.78 -8.45 3.33
N THR A 243 -5.71 -8.36 4.27
CA THR A 243 -6.76 -7.32 4.28
C THR A 243 -6.75 -6.65 5.63
N ALA A 244 -6.91 -5.32 5.67
CA ALA A 244 -6.92 -4.55 6.90
C ALA A 244 -7.86 -3.34 6.78
N CYS A 245 -8.17 -2.72 7.92
CA CYS A 245 -8.84 -1.44 7.96
C CYS A 245 -7.83 -0.34 8.27
N VAL A 246 -7.81 0.70 7.44
CA VAL A 246 -6.93 1.85 7.57
C VAL A 246 -7.75 3.02 8.08
N ALA A 247 -7.26 3.67 9.14
CA ALA A 247 -7.91 4.85 9.70
C ALA A 247 -7.77 6.07 8.79
N GLY A 248 -8.56 7.11 9.08
CA GLY A 248 -8.44 8.40 8.42
C GLY A 248 -7.20 9.16 8.88
N THR A 249 -6.68 10.02 8.00
CA THR A 249 -5.67 11.04 8.31
C THR A 249 -6.31 12.31 8.85
N THR A 250 -5.48 13.28 9.26
CA THR A 250 -5.95 14.64 9.57
C THR A 250 -6.36 15.45 8.33
N SER A 251 -6.00 14.98 7.13
CA SER A 251 -6.29 15.64 5.87
C SER A 251 -7.59 15.12 5.26
N GLY A 252 -8.65 15.93 5.33
CA GLY A 252 -9.95 15.58 4.73
C GLY A 252 -9.90 15.35 3.22
N SER A 253 -9.02 16.06 2.51
CA SER A 253 -8.83 15.86 1.07
C SER A 253 -8.17 14.53 0.75
N LEU A 254 -7.14 14.12 1.51
CA LEU A 254 -6.53 12.80 1.33
C LEU A 254 -7.49 11.69 1.69
N ASN A 255 -8.24 11.85 2.78
CA ASN A 255 -9.25 10.89 3.17
C ASN A 255 -10.29 10.70 2.07
N SER A 256 -10.75 11.78 1.45
CA SER A 256 -11.68 11.69 0.32
C SER A 256 -11.05 11.07 -0.93
N THR A 257 -9.77 11.32 -1.21
CA THR A 257 -9.09 10.79 -2.41
C THR A 257 -8.72 9.32 -2.27
N LEU A 258 -8.28 8.90 -1.08
CA LEU A 258 -7.84 7.53 -0.79
C LEU A 258 -8.96 6.64 -0.26
N GLY A 259 -10.15 7.20 -0.02
CA GLY A 259 -11.27 6.47 0.58
C GLY A 259 -11.03 6.09 2.03
N LEU A 260 -10.34 6.94 2.81
CA LEU A 260 -10.04 6.72 4.22
C LEU A 260 -11.06 7.39 5.16
N PRO A 261 -11.36 6.82 6.34
CA PRO A 261 -11.06 5.45 6.75
C PRO A 261 -11.63 4.43 5.76
N GLY A 262 -10.97 3.30 5.56
CA GLY A 262 -11.38 2.33 4.54
C GLY A 262 -10.64 1.00 4.55
N PRO A 263 -11.12 0.03 3.75
CA PRO A 263 -10.45 -1.24 3.58
C PRO A 263 -9.15 -1.07 2.78
N LEU A 264 -8.16 -1.89 3.12
CA LEU A 264 -6.92 -2.07 2.39
C LEU A 264 -6.82 -3.55 2.01
N ARG A 265 -6.53 -3.82 0.73
CA ARG A 265 -6.00 -5.10 0.28
C ARG A 265 -4.51 -4.93 0.00
N LEU A 266 -3.68 -5.77 0.61
CA LEU A 266 -2.25 -5.78 0.42
C LEU A 266 -1.83 -7.08 -0.26
N GLU A 267 -1.06 -6.95 -1.33
CA GLU A 267 -0.46 -8.05 -2.07
C GLU A 267 1.05 -7.82 -2.12
N LEU A 268 1.82 -8.81 -1.67
CA LEU A 268 3.25 -8.68 -1.49
C LEU A 268 3.95 -9.94 -2.00
N GLN A 269 4.62 -9.83 -3.14
CA GLN A 269 5.55 -10.84 -3.59
C GLN A 269 6.89 -10.65 -2.88
N THR A 270 7.40 -11.72 -2.28
CA THR A 270 8.72 -11.70 -1.63
C THR A 270 9.61 -12.79 -2.21
N ARG A 271 10.91 -12.69 -1.89
CA ARG A 271 11.88 -13.75 -2.12
C ARG A 271 12.43 -14.19 -0.79
N SER A 272 12.29 -15.47 -0.48
CA SER A 272 12.78 -16.04 0.75
C SER A 272 14.21 -16.54 0.58
N ARG A 273 15.01 -16.36 1.63
CA ARG A 273 16.31 -17.02 1.82
C ARG A 273 16.34 -17.57 3.23
N PHE A 274 16.63 -18.85 3.36
CA PHE A 274 16.63 -19.53 4.64
C PHE A 274 18.05 -19.81 5.10
N PHE A 275 18.26 -19.70 6.40
CA PHE A 275 19.54 -19.96 7.04
C PHE A 275 19.34 -20.92 8.21
N CYS A 276 20.36 -21.70 8.52
CA CYS A 276 20.30 -22.64 9.62
C CYS A 276 20.31 -21.92 10.97
N ALA A 277 19.42 -22.32 11.87
CA ALA A 277 19.30 -21.68 13.19
C ALA A 277 20.61 -21.73 13.99
N ALA A 278 21.40 -22.80 13.82
CA ALA A 278 22.69 -22.98 14.48
C ALA A 278 23.86 -22.27 13.77
N ASP A 279 23.71 -21.94 12.47
CA ASP A 279 24.73 -21.28 11.68
C ASP A 279 24.08 -20.37 10.60
N PRO A 280 24.01 -19.04 10.84
CA PRO A 280 23.38 -18.09 9.93
C PRO A 280 24.19 -17.86 8.64
N LEU A 281 25.42 -18.39 8.52
CA LEU A 281 26.18 -18.37 7.28
C LEU A 281 25.82 -19.56 6.37
N GLN A 282 25.22 -20.60 6.93
CA GLN A 282 24.79 -21.78 6.19
C GLN A 282 23.36 -21.61 5.70
N THR A 283 23.17 -21.69 4.38
CA THR A 283 21.85 -21.61 3.76
C THR A 283 21.13 -22.95 3.87
N TYR A 284 19.83 -22.89 4.17
CA TYR A 284 18.92 -24.03 4.08
C TYR A 284 18.22 -24.03 2.73
N GLU A 285 18.16 -25.20 2.09
CA GLU A 285 17.45 -25.40 0.82
C GLU A 285 16.17 -26.23 1.07
N PRO A 286 14.98 -25.66 0.83
CA PRO A 286 13.70 -26.35 0.99
C PRO A 286 13.65 -27.72 0.31
N GLY A 287 13.19 -28.73 1.04
CA GLY A 287 13.09 -30.12 0.58
C GLY A 287 14.42 -30.88 0.47
N ALA A 288 15.56 -30.20 0.38
CA ALA A 288 16.89 -30.80 0.34
C ALA A 288 17.58 -30.80 1.72
N GLY A 289 17.24 -29.84 2.58
CA GLY A 289 17.84 -29.67 3.89
C GLY A 289 19.07 -28.77 3.85
N GLY A 290 20.09 -29.13 4.63
CA GLY A 290 21.35 -28.40 4.67
C GLY A 290 21.70 -27.80 6.03
N CYS A 291 20.95 -28.10 7.08
CA CYS A 291 21.37 -27.82 8.46
C CYS A 291 22.04 -29.06 9.09
N PRO A 292 23.08 -28.87 9.92
CA PRO A 292 23.80 -29.94 10.58
C PRO A 292 22.97 -30.72 11.61
#